data_AF-A0A812J9N2-F1
#
_entry.id   AF-A0A812J9N2-F1
#
_cell.length_a   1.000
_cell.length_b   1.000
_cell.length_c   1.000
_cell.angle_alpha   90.00
_cell.angle_beta   90.00
_cell.angle_gamma   90.00
#
_symmetry.space_group_name_H-M   'P 1'
#
loop_
_entity.id
_entity.type
_entity.pdbx_description
1 polymer ?
#
loop_
_entity_poly.entity_id
_entity_poly.type
_entity_poly.pdbx_seq_one_letter_code
_entity_poly.pdbx_strand_id
1 'polypeptide(L)'
;MTSADLFGTRDFLKNEYIKRLGGAKLGIYGNSREEAFYPLYKTLDGQALDASKSSYKLVLSKKDQEIPKAFWSLTMYDGVSQLLVENPLNRYLLNSAMLPSMKVAED
;
A
#
# COMPACT_ATOMS: atom_id res chain seq x y z
N MET A 1 13.36 4.53 2.61
CA MET A 1 13.02 5.08 1.29
C MET A 1 11.73 4.42 0.84
N THR A 2 10.70 5.21 0.58
CA THR A 2 9.36 4.76 0.19
C THR A 2 9.00 5.35 -1.17
N SER A 3 7.84 4.98 -1.72
CA SER A 3 7.31 5.62 -2.94
C SER A 3 7.24 7.15 -2.83
N ALA A 4 6.94 7.68 -1.64
CA ALA A 4 6.87 9.13 -1.40
C ALA A 4 8.22 9.87 -1.57
N ASP A 5 9.35 9.16 -1.54
CA ASP A 5 10.69 9.76 -1.67
C ASP A 5 11.21 9.71 -3.12
N LEU A 6 10.54 8.96 -3.99
CA LEU A 6 11.08 8.51 -5.27
C LEU A 6 10.45 9.20 -6.48
N PHE A 7 9.28 9.80 -6.31
CA PHE A 7 8.47 10.35 -7.40
C PHE A 7 8.02 11.78 -7.10
N GLY A 8 7.96 12.61 -8.13
CA GLY A 8 7.56 14.01 -8.01
C GLY A 8 8.10 14.86 -9.15
N THR A 9 7.99 16.18 -8.98
CA THR A 9 8.51 17.15 -9.94
C THR A 9 10.03 17.16 -9.99
N ARG A 10 10.60 17.80 -11.03
CA ARG A 10 12.04 18.03 -11.13
C ARG A 10 12.60 18.78 -9.91
N ASP A 11 11.85 19.78 -9.43
CA ASP A 11 12.26 20.60 -8.29
C ASP A 11 12.30 19.79 -6.99
N PHE A 12 11.34 18.89 -6.80
CA PHE A 12 11.32 17.96 -5.67
C PHE A 12 12.47 16.97 -5.72
N LEU A 13 12.65 16.29 -6.86
CA LEU A 13 13.65 15.24 -7.02
C LEU A 13 15.09 15.78 -7.14
N LYS A 14 15.25 17.05 -7.51
CA LYS A 14 16.54 17.70 -7.80
C LYS A 14 17.39 16.82 -8.72
N ASN A 15 18.71 16.88 -8.66
CA ASN A 15 19.58 15.99 -9.43
C ASN A 15 20.01 14.74 -8.64
N GLU A 16 19.11 14.19 -7.81
CA GLU A 16 19.38 12.97 -7.05
C GLU A 16 19.21 11.72 -7.92
N TYR A 17 20.18 11.47 -8.80
CA TYR A 17 20.12 10.39 -9.80
C TYR A 17 19.95 9.00 -9.20
N ILE A 18 20.52 8.72 -8.02
CA ILE A 18 20.37 7.41 -7.35
C ILE A 18 18.94 7.19 -6.87
N LYS A 19 18.26 8.22 -6.33
CA LYS A 19 16.84 8.13 -5.98
C LYS A 19 15.99 7.93 -7.22
N ARG A 20 16.25 8.69 -8.29
CA ARG A 20 15.53 8.53 -9.57
C ARG A 20 15.68 7.13 -10.16
N LEU A 21 16.90 6.58 -10.14
CA LEU A 21 17.16 5.19 -10.54
C LEU A 21 16.39 4.20 -9.67
N GLY A 22 16.38 4.40 -8.35
CA GLY A 22 15.59 3.60 -7.42
C GLY A 22 14.10 3.62 -7.74
N GLY A 23 13.53 4.79 -8.00
CA GLY A 23 12.14 4.96 -8.43
C GLY A 23 11.83 4.24 -9.73
N ALA A 24 12.66 4.42 -10.76
CA ALA A 24 12.48 3.77 -12.06
C ALA A 24 12.58 2.23 -11.95
N LYS A 25 13.50 1.71 -11.14
CA LYS A 25 13.67 0.26 -10.94
C LYS A 25 12.53 -0.36 -10.14
N LEU A 26 12.01 0.35 -9.14
CA LEU A 26 10.99 -0.18 -8.21
C LEU A 26 9.55 0.06 -8.68
N GLY A 27 9.31 1.08 -9.51
CA GLY A 27 7.98 1.45 -9.95
C GLY A 27 7.99 2.67 -10.87
N ILE A 28 8.57 2.52 -12.07
CA ILE A 28 8.54 3.56 -13.09
C ILE A 28 7.10 4.11 -13.28
N TYR A 29 7.00 5.43 -13.46
CA TYR A 29 5.72 6.16 -13.55
C TYR A 29 4.90 6.28 -12.25
N GLY A 30 5.53 6.08 -11.08
CA GLY A 30 4.89 6.37 -9.80
C GLY A 30 4.43 7.83 -9.67
N ASN A 31 3.32 8.03 -8.94
CA ASN A 31 2.76 9.34 -8.62
C ASN A 31 3.56 10.05 -7.53
N SER A 32 3.47 11.38 -7.46
CA SER A 32 4.05 12.14 -6.35
C SER A 32 3.36 11.81 -5.02
N ARG A 33 4.03 12.10 -3.91
CA ARG A 33 3.51 11.79 -2.57
C ARG A 33 2.21 12.50 -2.22
N GLU A 34 1.96 13.67 -2.82
CA GLU A 34 0.74 14.46 -2.63
C GLU A 34 -0.46 13.79 -3.29
N GLU A 35 -0.22 13.06 -4.38
CA GLU A 35 -1.25 12.37 -5.16
C GLU A 35 -1.51 10.96 -4.64
N ALA A 36 -0.45 10.19 -4.34
CA ALA A 36 -0.60 8.85 -3.82
C ALA A 36 0.61 8.37 -3.01
N PHE A 37 0.32 7.58 -1.97
CA PHE A 37 1.31 6.90 -1.16
C PHE A 37 1.00 5.40 -1.09
N TYR A 38 2.03 4.57 -1.34
CA TYR A 38 1.88 3.12 -1.46
C TYR A 38 2.76 2.40 -0.43
N PRO A 39 2.28 2.21 0.81
CA PRO A 39 2.98 1.39 1.81
C PRO A 39 2.88 -0.10 1.44
N LEU A 40 3.98 -0.84 1.66
CA LEU A 40 4.03 -2.29 1.46
C LEU A 40 4.24 -3.00 2.79
N TYR A 41 3.34 -3.92 3.12
CA TYR A 41 3.44 -4.77 4.30
C TYR A 41 3.91 -6.16 3.86
N LYS A 42 5.20 -6.46 4.08
CA LYS A 42 5.80 -7.76 3.71
C LYS A 42 6.11 -8.65 4.90
N THR A 43 6.23 -8.05 6.09
CA THR A 43 6.64 -8.73 7.30
C THR A 43 5.86 -8.26 8.51
N LEU A 44 5.70 -9.14 9.49
CA LEU A 44 5.26 -8.82 10.85
C LEU A 44 6.32 -9.38 11.82
N ASP A 45 6.83 -8.55 12.71
CA ASP A 45 7.88 -8.90 13.68
C ASP A 45 9.13 -9.53 13.04
N GLY A 46 9.50 -9.02 11.86
CA GLY A 46 10.66 -9.50 11.09
C GLY A 46 10.44 -10.79 10.29
N GLN A 47 9.27 -11.42 10.41
CA GLN A 47 8.92 -12.62 9.65
C GLN A 47 8.06 -12.28 8.44
N ALA A 48 8.30 -12.97 7.32
CA ALA A 48 7.49 -12.82 6.11
C ALA A 48 6.03 -13.22 6.38
N LEU A 49 5.09 -12.48 5.79
CA LEU A 49 3.67 -12.82 5.87
C LEU A 49 3.40 -14.09 5.04
N ASP A 50 2.76 -15.07 5.64
CA ASP A 50 2.39 -16.35 5.04
C ASP A 50 0.98 -16.74 5.47
N ALA A 51 0.01 -16.39 4.62
CA ALA A 51 -1.41 -16.64 4.87
C ALA A 51 -1.79 -18.14 4.84
N SER A 52 -0.90 -19.03 4.40
CA SER A 52 -1.12 -20.48 4.50
C SER A 52 -0.92 -21.00 5.93
N LYS A 53 -0.19 -20.24 6.77
CA LYS A 53 0.16 -20.62 8.14
C LYS A 53 -0.60 -19.84 9.20
N SER A 54 -1.05 -18.62 8.89
CA SER A 54 -1.61 -17.73 9.90
C SER A 54 -2.60 -16.73 9.30
N SER A 55 -3.56 -16.33 10.12
CA SER A 55 -4.43 -15.19 9.84
C SER A 55 -3.77 -13.90 10.32
N TYR A 56 -3.90 -12.83 9.54
CA TYR A 56 -3.35 -11.52 9.87
C TYR A 56 -4.45 -10.48 10.07
N LYS A 57 -4.16 -9.49 10.91
CA LYS A 57 -5.05 -8.35 11.18
C LYS A 57 -4.29 -7.05 10.99
N LEU A 58 -4.77 -6.20 10.09
CA LEU A 58 -4.37 -4.80 9.99
C LEU A 58 -5.42 -3.95 10.70
N VAL A 59 -4.99 -3.13 11.65
CA VAL A 59 -5.85 -2.19 12.36
C VAL A 59 -5.61 -0.79 11.81
N LEU A 60 -6.66 -0.15 11.31
CA LEU A 60 -6.64 1.23 10.85
C LEU A 60 -7.47 2.05 11.84
N SER A 61 -6.81 2.91 12.63
CA SER A 61 -7.54 3.79 13.54
C SER A 61 -8.41 4.76 12.74
N LYS A 62 -9.42 5.35 13.40
CA LYS A 62 -10.24 6.40 12.78
C LYS A 62 -9.38 7.54 12.23
N LYS A 63 -8.33 7.93 12.97
CA LYS A 63 -7.37 8.93 12.52
C LYS A 63 -6.65 8.51 11.23
N ASP A 64 -6.24 7.25 11.11
CA ASP A 64 -5.55 6.75 9.90
C ASP A 64 -6.46 6.80 8.67
N GLN A 65 -7.76 6.56 8.86
CA GLN A 65 -8.76 6.61 7.79
C GLN A 65 -9.03 8.02 7.28
N GLU A 66 -8.79 9.05 8.10
CA GLU A 66 -8.99 10.47 7.75
C GLU A 66 -7.76 11.13 7.11
N ILE A 67 -6.57 10.49 7.14
CA ILE A 67 -5.35 11.01 6.49
C ILE A 67 -5.51 11.22 4.98
N PRO A 68 -5.94 10.21 4.19
CA PRO A 68 -6.12 10.41 2.76
C PRO A 68 -7.33 11.31 2.49
N LYS A 69 -7.13 12.37 1.71
CA LYS A 69 -8.20 13.31 1.35
C LYS A 69 -9.22 12.74 0.36
N ALA A 70 -8.84 11.70 -0.39
CA ALA A 70 -9.69 11.08 -1.39
C ALA A 70 -10.18 9.70 -0.92
N PHE A 71 -9.29 8.70 -0.93
CA PHE A 71 -9.61 7.34 -0.52
C PHE A 71 -8.35 6.58 -0.10
N TRP A 72 -8.54 5.43 0.55
CA TRP A 72 -7.50 4.42 0.74
C TRP A 72 -7.97 3.08 0.21
N SER A 73 -7.01 2.23 -0.13
CA SER A 73 -7.27 0.82 -0.43
C SER A 73 -6.15 -0.07 0.10
N LEU A 74 -6.49 -1.32 0.38
CA LEU A 74 -5.58 -2.40 0.72
C LEU A 74 -5.83 -3.53 -0.29
N THR A 75 -4.79 -3.91 -1.03
CA THR A 75 -4.86 -4.98 -2.03
C THR A 75 -3.85 -6.06 -1.66
N MET A 76 -4.25 -7.33 -1.78
CA MET A 76 -3.37 -8.47 -1.51
C MET A 76 -2.78 -9.01 -2.81
N TYR A 77 -1.48 -9.29 -2.77
CA TYR A 77 -0.73 -9.88 -3.88
C TYR A 77 0.01 -11.11 -3.42
N ASP A 78 0.19 -12.05 -4.34
CA ASP A 78 1.09 -13.19 -4.16
C ASP A 78 2.54 -12.70 -4.05
N GLY A 79 3.27 -13.23 -3.06
CA GLY A 79 4.63 -12.76 -2.75
C GLY A 79 5.68 -13.12 -3.80
N VAL A 80 5.40 -14.09 -4.67
CA VAL A 80 6.33 -14.59 -5.69
C VAL A 80 6.02 -14.00 -7.06
N SER A 81 4.78 -14.18 -7.54
CA SER A 81 4.33 -13.71 -8.85
C SER A 81 3.99 -12.22 -8.89
N GLN A 82 3.73 -11.60 -7.73
CA GLN A 82 3.26 -10.22 -7.60
C GLN A 82 1.90 -9.96 -8.27
N LEU A 83 1.13 -11.01 -8.56
CA LEU A 83 -0.22 -10.94 -9.09
C LEU A 83 -1.26 -11.06 -7.98
N LEU A 84 -2.52 -10.82 -8.33
CA LEU A 84 -3.65 -11.05 -7.43
C LEU A 84 -3.80 -12.54 -7.10
N VAL A 85 -4.21 -12.84 -5.86
CA VAL A 85 -4.43 -14.21 -5.39
C VAL A 85 -5.89 -14.61 -5.60
N GLU A 86 -6.14 -15.58 -6.48
CA GLU A 86 -7.48 -16.13 -6.72
C GLU A 86 -8.12 -16.59 -5.42
N ASN A 87 -9.40 -16.22 -5.21
CA ASN A 87 -10.14 -16.60 -4.02
C ASN A 87 -11.65 -16.74 -4.31
N PRO A 88 -12.38 -17.61 -3.58
CA PRO A 88 -13.80 -17.86 -3.82
C PRO A 88 -14.73 -16.65 -3.64
N LEU A 89 -14.27 -15.61 -2.93
CA LEU A 89 -15.04 -14.38 -2.73
C LEU A 89 -14.97 -13.43 -3.93
N ASN A 90 -14.08 -13.71 -4.90
CA ASN A 90 -13.74 -12.83 -6.00
C ASN A 90 -13.45 -11.39 -5.52
N ARG A 91 -12.73 -11.27 -4.39
CA ARG A 91 -12.43 -9.99 -3.74
C ARG A 91 -10.93 -9.85 -3.57
N TYR A 92 -10.38 -8.77 -4.11
CA TYR A 92 -8.92 -8.56 -4.16
C TYR A 92 -8.47 -7.29 -3.45
N LEU A 93 -9.41 -6.40 -3.13
CA LEU A 93 -9.14 -5.17 -2.38
C LEU A 93 -10.21 -4.92 -1.30
N LEU A 94 -9.80 -4.17 -0.29
CA LEU A 94 -10.65 -3.47 0.66
C LEU A 94 -10.39 -1.97 0.49
N ASN A 95 -11.40 -1.11 0.58
CA ASN A 95 -11.20 0.34 0.45
C ASN A 95 -12.18 1.16 1.30
N SER A 96 -11.93 2.46 1.40
CA SER A 96 -12.75 3.38 2.19
C SER A 96 -14.22 3.44 1.76
N ALA A 97 -14.53 3.24 0.48
CA ALA A 97 -15.91 3.24 -0.02
C ALA A 97 -16.73 2.04 0.49
N MET A 98 -16.09 0.97 0.95
CA MET A 98 -16.76 -0.21 1.49
C MET A 98 -17.14 -0.05 2.97
N LEU A 99 -16.65 0.97 3.67
CA LEU A 99 -16.85 1.15 5.12
C LEU A 99 -18.30 1.09 5.58
N PRO A 100 -19.30 1.66 4.86
CA PRO A 100 -20.70 1.57 5.29
C PRO A 100 -21.24 0.13 5.39
N SER A 101 -20.59 -0.82 4.71
CA SER A 101 -20.95 -2.26 4.73
C SER A 101 -20.08 -3.11 5.65
N MET A 102 -19.08 -2.50 6.31
CA MET A 102 -18.13 -3.20 7.16
C MET A 102 -18.51 -3.06 8.64
N LYS A 103 -18.17 -4.09 9.43
CA LYS A 103 -18.20 -3.97 10.89
C LYS A 103 -16.99 -3.17 11.33
N VAL A 104 -17.24 -2.04 11.99
CA VAL A 104 -16.20 -1.21 12.62
C VAL A 104 -16.15 -1.61 14.10
N ALA A 105 -14.96 -1.87 14.63
CA ALA A 105 -14.80 -2.14 16.06
C ALA A 105 -15.14 -0.88 16.87
N GLU A 106 -15.68 -1.06 18.07
CA GLU A 106 -15.73 0.03 19.06
C GLU A 106 -14.28 0.36 19.48
N ASP A 107 -13.98 1.65 19.58
CA ASP A 107 -12.63 2.18 19.86
C ASP A 107 -12.05 1.65 21.20
#